data_AF-A0A2V7KRW2-F1
#
_entry.id   AF-A0A2V7KRW2-F1
#
_cell.length_a   1.000
_cell.length_b   1.000
_cell.length_c   1.000
_cell.angle_alpha   90.00
_cell.angle_beta   90.00
_cell.angle_gamma   90.00
#
_symmetry.space_group_name_H-M   'P 1'
#
loop_
_entity.id
_entity.type
_entity.pdbx_description
1 polymer ?
#
loop_
_entity_poly.entity_id
_entity_poly.type
_entity_poly.pdbx_seq_one_letter_code
_entity_poly.pdbx_strand_id
1 'polypeptide(L)'
;MCSVLLSTALLVATIQDPAALQRRLAQVDALRHRASVVAARGDSARQEQLDTIRAGALVILARRLDADRVRRGAEIAWRQLDSLYGDEAATLAARPMMFWFVQRDGHPLPVYVTEYQPVLGDSSSTAADIARQLISGAATVLRQNADTALADWFGPLLFPMSPSPAEVARIYVELVTAPSAAVRRCYQSPPDAASCRAALGLLDGGDRVTLWFDADERRALVAKMSAMDRAGQRAESDACLLGQSDENCIAVLHAASYLEPPLSVEARHSFARAALLAGGRGAYGRLVRGAGRPVSQRFAAAAGISADSLVLRWRAAILAGRPKTVTLATASGWMALGWAIAFGLVALRSTRWR
;
A
#
# COMPACT_ATOMS: atom_id res chain seq x y z
N MET A 1 -72.09 -66.86 27.05
CA MET A 1 -71.80 -67.47 25.72
C MET A 1 -71.78 -66.30 24.75
N CYS A 2 -70.71 -65.85 24.10
CA CYS A 2 -69.52 -66.51 23.58
C CYS A 2 -68.31 -65.52 23.58
N SER A 3 -67.14 -66.09 23.36
CA SER A 3 -65.78 -65.59 23.59
C SER A 3 -65.16 -64.74 22.47
N VAL A 4 -64.38 -63.72 22.88
CA VAL A 4 -62.99 -63.33 22.48
C VAL A 4 -62.63 -63.18 20.97
N LEU A 5 -62.14 -62.00 20.55
CA LEU A 5 -60.75 -61.72 20.10
C LEU A 5 -60.53 -60.35 19.43
N LEU A 6 -59.36 -59.78 19.75
CA LEU A 6 -58.70 -58.55 19.32
C LEU A 6 -58.72 -58.25 17.80
N SER A 7 -58.69 -56.95 17.44
CA SER A 7 -57.59 -56.43 16.61
C SER A 7 -57.43 -54.92 16.68
N THR A 8 -56.19 -54.54 16.96
CA THR A 8 -55.56 -53.21 16.97
C THR A 8 -55.62 -52.47 15.63
N ALA A 9 -55.85 -51.14 15.66
CA ALA A 9 -55.38 -50.23 14.61
C ALA A 9 -55.13 -48.82 15.16
N LEU A 10 -53.91 -48.63 15.65
CA LEU A 10 -53.06 -47.45 15.52
C LEU A 10 -53.69 -46.05 15.69
N LEU A 11 -53.44 -45.48 16.88
CA LEU A 11 -53.04 -44.08 16.98
C LEU A 11 -51.87 -43.84 16.03
N VAL A 12 -52.06 -43.02 15.00
CA VAL A 12 -50.97 -42.25 14.39
C VAL A 12 -51.12 -40.82 14.91
N ALA A 13 -50.70 -40.62 16.16
CA ALA A 13 -50.25 -39.32 16.58
C ALA A 13 -48.98 -39.03 15.77
N THR A 14 -49.06 -38.11 14.81
CA THR A 14 -47.86 -37.57 14.17
C THR A 14 -47.06 -36.86 15.24
N ILE A 15 -46.16 -37.58 15.91
CA ILE A 15 -45.09 -37.00 16.70
C ILE A 15 -44.21 -36.27 15.68
N GLN A 16 -44.52 -34.99 15.43
CA GLN A 16 -43.59 -34.11 14.77
C GLN A 16 -42.40 -34.00 15.71
N ASP A 17 -41.28 -34.60 15.33
CA ASP A 17 -40.02 -34.49 16.04
C ASP A 17 -39.75 -32.99 16.31
N PRO A 18 -39.75 -32.55 17.59
CA PRO A 18 -39.60 -31.14 17.92
C PRO A 18 -38.28 -30.56 17.37
N ALA A 19 -37.25 -31.40 17.21
CA ALA A 19 -35.99 -30.98 16.58
C ALA A 19 -36.13 -30.78 15.06
N ALA A 20 -37.01 -31.52 14.38
CA ALA A 20 -37.31 -31.31 12.97
C ALA A 20 -38.16 -30.04 12.74
N LEU A 21 -39.08 -29.76 13.65
CA LEU A 21 -39.90 -28.53 13.62
C LEU A 21 -39.03 -27.29 13.89
N GLN A 22 -38.14 -27.33 14.90
CA GLN A 22 -37.21 -26.24 15.20
C GLN A 22 -36.25 -25.94 14.04
N ARG A 23 -35.74 -26.98 13.37
CA ARG A 23 -34.88 -26.80 12.18
C ARG A 23 -35.63 -26.14 11.02
N ARG A 24 -36.89 -26.52 10.78
CA ARG A 24 -37.73 -25.88 9.75
C ARG A 24 -38.03 -24.42 10.09
N LEU A 25 -38.33 -24.11 11.35
CA LEU A 25 -38.56 -22.72 11.79
C LEU A 25 -37.30 -21.87 11.61
N ALA A 26 -36.13 -22.35 12.05
CA ALA A 26 -34.86 -21.65 11.85
C ALA A 26 -34.54 -21.44 10.35
N GLN A 27 -34.87 -22.41 9.50
CA GLN A 27 -34.70 -22.30 8.06
C GLN A 27 -35.64 -21.25 7.45
N VAL A 28 -36.90 -21.20 7.89
CA VAL A 28 -37.88 -20.19 7.47
C VAL A 28 -37.47 -18.80 7.95
N ASP A 29 -36.99 -18.65 9.18
CA ASP A 29 -36.48 -17.37 9.69
C ASP A 29 -35.24 -16.91 8.95
N ALA A 30 -34.31 -17.82 8.62
CA ALA A 30 -33.16 -17.50 7.79
C ALA A 30 -33.57 -17.06 6.38
N LEU A 31 -34.56 -17.71 5.78
CA LEU A 31 -35.11 -17.33 4.47
C LEU A 31 -35.84 -15.98 4.53
N ARG A 32 -36.63 -15.75 5.58
CA ARG A 32 -37.33 -14.48 5.81
C ARG A 32 -36.36 -13.33 6.03
N HIS A 33 -35.30 -13.56 6.79
CA HIS A 33 -34.25 -12.58 7.01
C HIS A 33 -33.46 -12.29 5.72
N ARG A 34 -33.21 -13.30 4.88
CA ARG A 34 -32.63 -13.07 3.55
C ARG A 34 -33.58 -12.27 2.65
N ALA A 35 -34.87 -12.61 2.65
CA ALA A 35 -35.86 -11.91 1.85
C ALA A 35 -36.05 -10.44 2.29
N SER A 36 -36.07 -10.16 3.60
CA SER A 36 -36.17 -8.79 4.12
C SER A 36 -34.93 -7.95 3.80
N VAL A 37 -33.74 -8.57 3.85
CA VAL A 37 -32.49 -7.91 3.42
C VAL A 37 -32.52 -7.59 1.92
N VAL A 38 -33.03 -8.51 1.09
CA VAL A 38 -33.17 -8.27 -0.37
C VAL A 38 -34.23 -7.20 -0.68
N ALA A 39 -35.35 -7.19 0.03
CA ALA A 39 -36.39 -6.17 -0.12
C ALA A 39 -35.89 -4.79 0.30
N ALA A 40 -35.22 -4.69 1.46
CA ALA A 40 -34.58 -3.45 1.92
C ALA A 40 -33.53 -2.94 0.93
N ARG A 41 -32.76 -3.83 0.27
CA ARG A 41 -31.85 -3.45 -0.83
C ARG A 41 -32.60 -2.82 -2.01
N GLY A 42 -33.71 -3.44 -2.43
CA GLY A 42 -34.55 -2.95 -3.53
C GLY A 42 -35.17 -1.58 -3.22
N ASP A 43 -35.59 -1.36 -1.98
CA ASP A 43 -36.21 -0.10 -1.54
C ASP A 43 -35.18 1.01 -1.33
N SER A 44 -34.03 0.73 -0.72
CA SER A 44 -32.93 1.70 -0.58
C SER A 44 -32.33 2.10 -1.92
N ALA A 45 -32.15 1.16 -2.86
CA ALA A 45 -31.67 1.45 -4.21
C ALA A 45 -32.70 2.24 -5.04
N ARG A 46 -34.00 2.11 -4.75
CA ARG A 46 -35.07 2.93 -5.37
C ARG A 46 -35.15 4.34 -4.78
N GLN A 47 -34.80 4.52 -3.51
CA GLN A 47 -34.81 5.82 -2.84
C GLN A 47 -33.57 6.68 -3.16
N GLU A 48 -32.42 6.05 -3.40
CA GLU A 48 -31.19 6.78 -3.67
C GLU A 48 -30.90 6.89 -5.17
N GLN A 49 -31.12 8.08 -5.74
CA GLN A 49 -30.83 8.34 -7.15
C GLN A 49 -29.32 8.37 -7.40
N LEU A 50 -28.79 7.30 -7.99
CA LEU A 50 -27.42 7.23 -8.47
C LEU A 50 -27.29 7.77 -9.89
N ASP A 51 -26.17 8.42 -10.17
CA ASP A 51 -25.74 8.84 -11.49
C ASP A 51 -24.48 8.06 -11.89
N THR A 52 -24.34 7.81 -13.20
CA THR A 52 -23.18 7.12 -13.77
C THR A 52 -22.28 8.13 -14.46
N ILE A 53 -21.10 8.34 -13.88
CA ILE A 53 -20.10 9.27 -14.35
C ILE A 53 -19.05 8.50 -15.15
N ARG A 54 -18.71 9.02 -16.34
CA ARG A 54 -17.69 8.45 -17.21
C ARG A 54 -16.58 9.47 -17.47
N ALA A 55 -15.35 9.04 -17.31
CA ALA A 55 -14.15 9.80 -17.68
C ALA A 55 -13.15 8.84 -18.33
N GLY A 56 -13.13 8.83 -19.67
CA GLY A 56 -12.44 7.80 -20.44
C GLY A 56 -12.94 6.40 -20.07
N ALA A 57 -12.05 5.52 -19.59
CA ALA A 57 -12.42 4.18 -19.15
C ALA A 57 -12.88 4.11 -17.68
N LEU A 58 -12.80 5.19 -16.89
CA LEU A 58 -13.38 5.19 -15.55
C LEU A 58 -14.91 5.21 -15.64
N VAL A 59 -15.54 4.28 -14.94
CA VAL A 59 -16.99 4.24 -14.70
C VAL A 59 -17.23 4.35 -13.21
N ILE A 60 -17.88 5.43 -12.78
CA ILE A 60 -18.10 5.74 -11.37
C ILE A 60 -19.59 5.92 -11.13
N LEU A 61 -20.11 5.19 -10.16
CA LEU A 61 -21.45 5.38 -9.61
C LEU A 61 -21.34 6.33 -8.42
N ALA A 62 -22.14 7.38 -8.41
CA ALA A 62 -22.19 8.34 -7.31
C ALA A 62 -23.63 8.84 -7.14
N ARG A 63 -23.95 9.41 -5.98
CA ARG A 63 -25.27 10.05 -5.80
C ARG A 63 -25.42 11.22 -6.77
N ARG A 64 -26.62 11.39 -7.31
CA ARG A 64 -26.91 12.44 -8.30
C ARG A 64 -26.54 13.85 -7.81
N LEU A 65 -26.75 14.12 -6.52
CA LEU A 65 -26.39 15.38 -5.86
C LEU A 65 -24.87 15.65 -5.78
N ASP A 66 -24.06 14.61 -5.87
CA ASP A 66 -22.59 14.65 -5.78
C ASP A 66 -21.93 14.56 -7.17
N ALA A 67 -22.72 14.31 -8.22
CA ALA A 67 -22.24 13.88 -9.52
C ALA A 67 -21.28 14.87 -10.18
N ASP A 68 -21.57 16.17 -10.13
CA ASP A 68 -20.72 17.21 -10.73
C ASP A 68 -19.34 17.30 -10.06
N ARG A 69 -19.30 17.13 -8.72
CA ARG A 69 -18.06 17.17 -7.97
C ARG A 69 -17.21 15.94 -8.27
N VAL A 70 -17.85 14.76 -8.30
CA VAL A 70 -17.19 13.50 -8.65
C VAL A 70 -16.71 13.51 -10.10
N ARG A 71 -17.47 14.09 -11.03
CA ARG A 71 -17.08 14.23 -12.45
C ARG A 71 -15.78 15.01 -12.61
N ARG A 72 -15.64 16.16 -11.94
CA ARG A 72 -14.38 16.95 -11.97
C ARG A 72 -13.20 16.15 -11.41
N GLY A 73 -13.40 15.42 -10.32
CA GLY A 73 -12.37 14.53 -9.77
C GLY A 73 -12.01 13.38 -10.73
N ALA A 74 -13.01 12.80 -11.40
CA ALA A 74 -12.84 11.72 -12.36
C ALA A 74 -12.05 12.14 -13.60
N GLU A 75 -12.26 13.35 -14.12
CA GLU A 75 -11.48 13.89 -15.24
C GLU A 75 -10.01 14.12 -14.88
N ILE A 76 -9.75 14.60 -13.66
CA ILE A 76 -8.38 14.73 -13.13
C ILE A 76 -7.76 13.35 -13.00
N ALA A 77 -8.45 12.40 -12.37
CA ALA A 77 -7.98 11.03 -12.17
C ALA A 77 -7.70 10.31 -13.50
N TRP A 78 -8.60 10.42 -14.48
CA TRP A 78 -8.47 9.73 -15.77
C TRP A 78 -7.22 10.14 -16.53
N ARG A 79 -6.96 11.45 -16.71
CA ARG A 79 -5.74 11.93 -17.39
C ARG A 79 -4.47 11.35 -16.77
N GLN A 80 -4.52 11.19 -15.47
CA GLN A 80 -3.42 10.78 -14.64
C GLN A 80 -3.23 9.25 -14.76
N LEU A 81 -4.31 8.47 -14.71
CA LEU A 81 -4.30 7.02 -14.91
C LEU A 81 -3.91 6.64 -16.34
N ASP A 82 -4.45 7.33 -17.35
CA ASP A 82 -4.12 7.13 -18.76
C ASP A 82 -2.65 7.41 -19.05
N SER A 83 -2.07 8.43 -18.41
CA SER A 83 -0.65 8.75 -18.55
C SER A 83 0.27 7.64 -18.01
N LEU A 84 -0.08 7.04 -16.86
CA LEU A 84 0.78 6.07 -16.18
C LEU A 84 0.53 4.62 -16.60
N TYR A 85 -0.73 4.23 -16.72
CA TYR A 85 -1.15 2.86 -17.00
C TYR A 85 -1.53 2.65 -18.47
N GLY A 86 -1.68 3.72 -19.24
CA GLY A 86 -1.94 3.68 -20.69
C GLY A 86 -3.04 2.69 -21.05
N ASP A 87 -2.68 1.70 -21.86
CA ASP A 87 -3.65 0.76 -22.44
C ASP A 87 -4.29 -0.13 -21.37
N GLU A 88 -3.58 -0.43 -20.28
CA GLU A 88 -4.14 -1.20 -19.17
C GLU A 88 -5.21 -0.43 -18.38
N ALA A 89 -5.19 0.91 -18.42
CA ALA A 89 -6.25 1.73 -17.81
C ALA A 89 -7.62 1.47 -18.47
N ALA A 90 -7.65 1.00 -19.73
CA ALA A 90 -8.89 0.65 -20.43
C ALA A 90 -9.68 -0.47 -19.73
N THR A 91 -9.01 -1.35 -18.97
CA THR A 91 -9.66 -2.43 -18.22
C THR A 91 -10.59 -1.93 -17.12
N LEU A 92 -10.42 -0.67 -16.68
CA LEU A 92 -11.28 -0.03 -15.68
C LEU A 92 -12.73 0.14 -16.17
N ALA A 93 -12.97 0.11 -17.49
CA ALA A 93 -14.31 0.21 -18.05
C ALA A 93 -15.22 -0.96 -17.63
N ALA A 94 -14.62 -2.13 -17.36
CA ALA A 94 -15.32 -3.33 -16.90
C ALA A 94 -15.43 -3.43 -15.37
N ARG A 95 -14.92 -2.44 -14.63
CA ARG A 95 -14.83 -2.45 -13.17
C ARG A 95 -15.38 -1.15 -12.58
N PRO A 96 -16.72 -0.98 -12.55
CA PRO A 96 -17.32 0.22 -11.98
C PRO A 96 -16.93 0.42 -10.51
N MET A 97 -16.65 1.67 -10.15
CA MET A 97 -16.36 2.07 -8.77
C MET A 97 -17.56 2.81 -8.18
N MET A 98 -17.78 2.67 -6.87
CA MET A 98 -18.82 3.42 -6.18
C MET A 98 -18.16 4.50 -5.32
N PHE A 99 -18.47 5.77 -5.59
CA PHE A 99 -17.99 6.88 -4.79
C PHE A 99 -19.01 7.27 -3.71
N TRP A 100 -18.55 7.38 -2.47
CA TRP A 100 -19.41 7.69 -1.32
C TRP A 100 -18.79 8.70 -0.35
N PHE A 101 -19.61 9.59 0.23
CA PHE A 101 -19.18 10.57 1.23
C PHE A 101 -19.55 10.14 2.66
N VAL A 102 -18.57 9.78 3.48
CA VAL A 102 -18.80 9.11 4.78
C VAL A 102 -19.44 10.03 5.83
N GLN A 103 -19.01 11.30 5.90
CA GLN A 103 -19.48 12.23 6.95
C GLN A 103 -20.89 12.78 6.72
N ARG A 104 -21.40 12.76 5.49
CA ARG A 104 -22.71 13.33 5.19
C ARG A 104 -23.85 12.47 5.75
N ASP A 105 -23.60 11.17 5.86
CA ASP A 105 -24.70 10.22 5.96
C ASP A 105 -24.80 9.56 7.34
N GLY A 106 -23.76 9.59 8.19
CA GLY A 106 -23.80 9.08 9.58
C GLY A 106 -24.17 7.59 9.74
N HIS A 107 -24.55 6.93 8.65
CA HIS A 107 -25.03 5.57 8.55
C HIS A 107 -23.90 4.67 8.06
N PRO A 108 -23.88 3.38 8.46
CA PRO A 108 -22.96 2.40 7.90
C PRO A 108 -23.11 2.35 6.37
N LEU A 109 -22.00 2.10 5.67
CA LEU A 109 -21.99 1.99 4.21
C LEU A 109 -23.09 1.01 3.76
N PRO A 110 -24.01 1.44 2.87
CA PRO A 110 -25.04 0.54 2.36
C PRO A 110 -24.42 -0.72 1.75
N VAL A 111 -25.09 -1.87 1.92
CA VAL A 111 -24.55 -3.18 1.50
C VAL A 111 -24.27 -3.24 -0.01
N TYR A 112 -24.95 -2.45 -0.86
CA TYR A 112 -24.65 -2.39 -2.29
C TYR A 112 -23.34 -1.64 -2.61
N VAL A 113 -22.84 -0.80 -1.71
CA VAL A 113 -21.55 -0.11 -1.88
C VAL A 113 -20.39 -1.12 -1.83
N THR A 114 -20.55 -2.26 -1.16
CA THR A 114 -19.52 -3.30 -1.08
C THR A 114 -19.52 -4.26 -2.27
N GLU A 115 -20.53 -4.20 -3.15
CA GLU A 115 -20.56 -4.96 -4.42
C GLU A 115 -19.63 -4.36 -5.48
N TYR A 116 -19.26 -3.09 -5.31
CA TYR A 116 -18.31 -2.36 -6.15
C TYR A 116 -17.01 -2.09 -5.40
N GLN A 117 -15.97 -1.65 -6.11
CA GLN A 117 -14.78 -1.09 -5.44
C GLN A 117 -15.19 0.24 -4.77
N PRO A 118 -15.20 0.31 -3.42
CA PRO A 118 -15.63 1.52 -2.74
C PRO A 118 -14.54 2.58 -2.80
N VAL A 119 -14.93 3.81 -3.09
CA VAL A 119 -14.07 4.99 -3.05
C VAL A 119 -14.71 5.99 -2.10
N LEU A 120 -14.00 6.33 -1.03
CA LEU A 120 -14.55 7.12 0.06
C LEU A 120 -13.98 8.53 0.04
N GLY A 121 -14.87 9.51 0.18
CA GLY A 121 -14.53 10.90 0.40
C GLY A 121 -15.14 11.43 1.69
N ASP A 122 -14.67 12.59 2.11
CA ASP A 122 -15.32 13.42 3.13
C ASP A 122 -16.12 14.55 2.45
N SER A 123 -17.11 15.12 3.10
CA SER A 123 -17.97 16.15 2.49
C SER A 123 -17.23 17.44 2.11
N SER A 124 -16.05 17.69 2.69
CA SER A 124 -15.15 18.80 2.36
C SER A 124 -14.12 18.46 1.26
N SER A 125 -14.05 17.21 0.80
CA SER A 125 -13.12 16.77 -0.24
C SER A 125 -13.29 17.62 -1.50
N THR A 126 -12.17 18.18 -1.95
CA THR A 126 -12.03 18.91 -3.21
C THR A 126 -12.01 17.95 -4.41
N ALA A 127 -12.08 18.48 -5.64
CA ALA A 127 -11.91 17.66 -6.84
C ALA A 127 -10.55 16.94 -6.89
N ALA A 128 -9.50 17.56 -6.36
CA ALA A 128 -8.17 16.93 -6.26
C ALA A 128 -8.15 15.80 -5.23
N ASP A 129 -8.85 15.95 -4.11
CA ASP A 129 -8.97 14.89 -3.09
C ASP A 129 -9.75 13.69 -3.65
N ILE A 130 -10.88 13.95 -4.31
CA ILE A 130 -11.66 12.93 -5.01
C ILE A 130 -10.81 12.22 -6.06
N ALA A 131 -10.03 12.97 -6.85
CA ALA A 131 -9.14 12.37 -7.85
C ALA A 131 -8.12 11.43 -7.21
N ARG A 132 -7.49 11.83 -6.09
CA ARG A 132 -6.57 10.96 -5.33
C ARG A 132 -7.23 9.67 -4.87
N GLN A 133 -8.48 9.76 -4.37
CA GLN A 133 -9.24 8.58 -3.93
C GLN A 133 -9.63 7.67 -5.11
N LEU A 134 -10.02 8.24 -6.25
CA LEU A 134 -10.32 7.48 -7.46
C LEU A 134 -9.09 6.78 -8.03
N ILE A 135 -7.94 7.45 -8.06
CA ILE A 135 -6.66 6.83 -8.46
C ILE A 135 -6.32 5.67 -7.52
N SER A 136 -6.57 5.86 -6.21
CA SER A 136 -6.38 4.83 -5.20
C SER A 136 -7.24 3.59 -5.44
N GLY A 137 -8.54 3.78 -5.66
CA GLY A 137 -9.46 2.69 -6.02
C GLY A 137 -9.07 2.02 -7.34
N ALA A 138 -8.76 2.80 -8.38
CA ALA A 138 -8.37 2.31 -9.70
C ALA A 138 -7.11 1.44 -9.65
N ALA A 139 -6.05 1.89 -8.98
CA ALA A 139 -4.83 1.12 -8.93
C ALA A 139 -4.91 -0.08 -7.96
N THR A 140 -5.88 -0.11 -7.04
CA THR A 140 -6.24 -1.36 -6.33
C THR A 140 -6.79 -2.41 -7.31
N VAL A 141 -7.66 -2.00 -8.23
CA VAL A 141 -8.20 -2.86 -9.30
C VAL A 141 -7.08 -3.31 -10.24
N LEU A 142 -6.24 -2.39 -10.72
CA LEU A 142 -5.13 -2.71 -11.63
C LEU A 142 -4.10 -3.66 -10.97
N ARG A 143 -3.84 -3.51 -9.67
CA ARG A 143 -2.95 -4.39 -8.91
C ARG A 143 -3.43 -5.84 -8.86
N GLN A 144 -4.72 -6.11 -9.03
CA GLN A 144 -5.22 -7.50 -9.09
C GLN A 144 -4.60 -8.30 -10.26
N ASN A 145 -4.03 -7.60 -11.26
CA ASN A 145 -3.32 -8.23 -12.38
C ASN A 145 -1.82 -8.47 -12.09
N ALA A 146 -1.29 -8.01 -10.96
CA ALA A 146 0.09 -8.24 -10.55
C ALA A 146 0.23 -9.60 -9.86
N ASP A 147 1.32 -10.31 -10.16
CA ASP A 147 1.71 -11.50 -9.42
C ASP A 147 2.27 -11.14 -8.02
N THR A 148 2.41 -12.16 -7.17
CA THR A 148 2.88 -11.98 -5.78
C THR A 148 4.24 -11.28 -5.71
N ALA A 149 5.19 -11.64 -6.57
CA ALA A 149 6.51 -11.02 -6.59
C ALA A 149 6.47 -9.50 -6.84
N LEU A 150 5.61 -9.05 -7.76
CA LEU A 150 5.46 -7.62 -8.03
C LEU A 150 4.62 -6.93 -6.94
N ALA A 151 3.61 -7.61 -6.40
CA ALA A 151 2.80 -7.10 -5.29
C ALA A 151 3.63 -6.90 -4.01
N ASP A 152 4.46 -7.88 -3.64
CA ASP A 152 5.36 -7.82 -2.49
C ASP A 152 6.39 -6.69 -2.65
N TRP A 153 6.88 -6.48 -3.87
CA TRP A 153 7.80 -5.38 -4.17
C TRP A 153 7.12 -4.01 -4.12
N PHE A 154 5.85 -3.88 -4.49
CA PHE A 154 5.11 -2.62 -4.37
C PHE A 154 4.64 -2.31 -2.95
N GLY A 155 4.51 -3.33 -2.10
CA GLY A 155 3.92 -3.17 -0.77
C GLY A 155 2.40 -2.89 -0.82
N PRO A 156 1.81 -2.50 0.32
CA PRO A 156 0.36 -2.43 0.48
C PRO A 156 -0.31 -1.23 -0.21
N LEU A 157 0.44 -0.17 -0.51
CA LEU A 157 -0.07 1.15 -0.88
C LEU A 157 0.30 1.57 -2.31
N LEU A 158 -0.39 2.62 -2.75
CA LEU A 158 -0.42 3.12 -4.13
C LEU A 158 0.67 4.13 -4.44
N PHE A 159 0.93 4.24 -5.74
CA PHE A 159 1.76 5.24 -6.40
C PHE A 159 1.06 6.62 -6.48
N PRO A 160 1.54 7.66 -5.77
CA PRO A 160 1.19 9.03 -6.15
C PRO A 160 1.83 9.34 -7.51
N MET A 161 1.08 9.82 -8.50
CA MET A 161 1.55 9.78 -9.89
C MET A 161 2.56 10.87 -10.29
N SER A 162 2.61 11.98 -9.56
CA SER A 162 3.66 12.98 -9.73
C SER A 162 4.53 13.04 -8.50
N PRO A 163 5.87 12.93 -8.63
CA PRO A 163 6.75 13.11 -7.49
C PRO A 163 6.55 14.53 -6.97
N SER A 164 6.05 14.64 -5.75
CA SER A 164 6.03 15.95 -5.09
C SER A 164 7.48 16.36 -4.80
N PRO A 165 7.83 17.66 -4.82
CA PRO A 165 9.15 18.10 -4.39
C PRO A 165 9.52 17.58 -2.99
N ALA A 166 8.53 17.43 -2.11
CA ALA A 166 8.70 16.85 -0.78
C ALA A 166 9.04 15.34 -0.83
N GLU A 167 8.44 14.59 -1.74
CA GLU A 167 8.77 13.18 -1.97
C GLU A 167 10.22 13.02 -2.47
N VAL A 168 10.61 13.79 -3.48
CA VAL A 168 12.00 13.73 -4.00
C VAL A 168 13.01 14.10 -2.90
N ALA A 169 12.69 15.12 -2.09
CA ALA A 169 13.49 15.50 -0.94
C ALA A 169 13.64 14.37 0.10
N ARG A 170 12.55 13.66 0.42
CA ARG A 170 12.59 12.51 1.35
C ARG A 170 13.46 11.38 0.80
N ILE A 171 13.27 11.00 -0.46
CA ILE A 171 14.06 9.94 -1.10
C ILE A 171 15.54 10.36 -1.18
N TYR A 172 15.83 11.63 -1.44
CA TYR A 172 17.20 12.15 -1.39
C TYR A 172 17.82 11.99 0.00
N VAL A 173 17.10 12.39 1.06
CA VAL A 173 17.57 12.24 2.45
C VAL A 173 17.79 10.75 2.76
N GLU A 174 16.89 9.88 2.33
CA GLU A 174 17.03 8.43 2.48
C GLU A 174 18.30 7.90 1.78
N LEU A 175 18.56 8.27 0.53
CA LEU A 175 19.77 7.87 -0.20
C LEU A 175 21.08 8.29 0.50
N VAL A 176 21.08 9.38 1.27
CA VAL A 176 22.29 9.85 1.97
C VAL A 176 22.39 9.39 3.42
N THR A 177 21.31 8.88 4.01
CA THR A 177 21.25 8.55 5.45
C THR A 177 20.90 7.09 5.75
N ALA A 178 20.38 6.32 4.81
CA ALA A 178 19.97 4.95 5.07
C ALA A 178 21.18 4.08 5.48
N PRO A 179 21.07 3.31 6.58
CA PRO A 179 22.17 2.50 7.11
C PRO A 179 22.29 1.19 6.33
N SER A 180 22.65 1.29 5.05
CA SER A 180 22.88 0.15 4.17
C SER A 180 24.09 0.37 3.26
N ALA A 181 24.97 -0.63 3.20
CA ALA A 181 26.11 -0.67 2.31
C ALA A 181 25.71 -0.59 0.83
N ALA A 182 24.57 -1.17 0.45
CA ALA A 182 24.01 -1.04 -0.89
C ALA A 182 23.60 0.42 -1.19
N VAL A 183 22.94 1.08 -0.24
CA VAL A 183 22.53 2.49 -0.41
C VAL A 183 23.75 3.40 -0.49
N ARG A 184 24.76 3.21 0.38
CA ARG A 184 26.02 3.96 0.32
C ARG A 184 26.71 3.82 -1.04
N ARG A 185 26.87 2.59 -1.53
CA ARG A 185 27.49 2.33 -2.85
C ARG A 185 26.65 2.85 -4.01
N CYS A 186 25.33 2.85 -3.88
CA CYS A 186 24.46 3.52 -4.85
C CYS A 186 24.66 5.04 -4.84
N TYR A 187 24.80 5.67 -3.68
CA TYR A 187 24.97 7.11 -3.56
C TYR A 187 26.36 7.61 -4.03
N GLN A 188 27.41 6.82 -3.84
CA GLN A 188 28.79 7.16 -4.19
C GLN A 188 28.99 7.57 -5.66
N SER A 189 30.11 8.25 -5.93
CA SER A 189 30.55 8.64 -7.27
C SER A 189 31.92 8.00 -7.56
N PRO A 190 32.06 7.18 -8.62
CA PRO A 190 31.02 6.75 -9.56
C PRO A 190 29.98 5.81 -8.90
N PRO A 191 28.73 5.81 -9.37
CA PRO A 191 27.69 4.94 -8.83
C PRO A 191 27.82 3.51 -9.34
N ASP A 192 27.53 2.54 -8.48
CA ASP A 192 27.37 1.13 -8.84
C ASP A 192 25.89 0.80 -9.10
N ALA A 193 25.57 0.45 -10.34
CA ALA A 193 24.21 0.09 -10.75
C ALA A 193 23.69 -1.16 -10.03
N ALA A 194 24.56 -2.15 -9.75
CA ALA A 194 24.16 -3.35 -9.02
C ALA A 194 23.78 -3.00 -7.57
N SER A 195 24.57 -2.15 -6.91
CA SER A 195 24.23 -1.64 -5.58
C SER A 195 22.95 -0.79 -5.57
N CYS A 196 22.69 0.00 -6.60
CA CYS A 196 21.40 0.71 -6.73
C CYS A 196 20.21 -0.23 -6.91
N ARG A 197 20.36 -1.30 -7.71
CA ARG A 197 19.34 -2.34 -7.83
C ARG A 197 19.11 -3.02 -6.48
N ALA A 198 20.18 -3.41 -5.79
CA ALA A 198 20.11 -4.03 -4.48
C ALA A 198 19.40 -3.13 -3.46
N ALA A 199 19.76 -1.84 -3.41
CA ALA A 199 19.13 -0.85 -2.53
C ALA A 199 17.62 -0.74 -2.74
N LEU A 200 17.14 -0.84 -3.99
CA LEU A 200 15.72 -0.86 -4.35
C LEU A 200 15.04 -2.23 -4.14
N GLY A 201 15.75 -3.25 -3.66
CA GLY A 201 15.25 -4.61 -3.53
C GLY A 201 15.06 -5.34 -4.87
N LEU A 202 15.70 -4.88 -5.95
CA LEU A 202 15.67 -5.50 -7.27
C LEU A 202 16.80 -6.54 -7.39
N LEU A 203 16.66 -7.63 -6.64
CA LEU A 203 17.66 -8.70 -6.60
C LEU A 203 17.46 -9.68 -7.76
N ASP A 204 18.53 -9.95 -8.49
CA ASP A 204 18.58 -10.95 -9.58
C ASP A 204 19.16 -12.29 -9.10
N GLY A 205 18.91 -12.61 -7.83
CA GLY A 205 19.56 -13.69 -7.09
C GLY A 205 20.59 -13.16 -6.08
N GLY A 206 21.22 -14.10 -5.37
CA GLY A 206 22.12 -13.80 -4.25
C GLY A 206 21.37 -13.57 -2.94
N ASP A 207 22.13 -13.52 -1.85
CA ASP A 207 21.59 -13.36 -0.50
C ASP A 207 21.31 -11.87 -0.20
N ARG A 208 20.05 -11.54 0.08
CA ARG A 208 19.61 -10.18 0.45
C ARG A 208 20.39 -9.61 1.63
N VAL A 209 20.75 -10.44 2.61
CA VAL A 209 21.41 -10.01 3.85
C VAL A 209 22.84 -9.51 3.57
N THR A 210 23.54 -10.16 2.64
CA THR A 210 24.91 -9.79 2.25
C THR A 210 24.96 -8.76 1.15
N LEU A 211 23.94 -8.72 0.28
CA LEU A 211 23.83 -7.71 -0.77
C LEU A 211 23.41 -6.34 -0.22
N TRP A 212 22.57 -6.29 0.81
CA TRP A 212 22.07 -5.04 1.39
C TRP A 212 22.99 -4.43 2.44
N PHE A 213 23.62 -5.27 3.27
CA PHE A 213 24.30 -4.82 4.48
C PHE A 213 25.75 -5.30 4.52
N ASP A 214 26.63 -4.54 5.16
CA ASP A 214 27.95 -5.02 5.59
C ASP A 214 27.88 -5.67 6.99
N ALA A 215 29.02 -6.17 7.47
CA ALA A 215 29.07 -6.93 8.73
C ALA A 215 28.65 -6.08 9.96
N ASP A 216 29.03 -4.81 9.99
CA ASP A 216 28.70 -3.93 11.10
C ASP A 216 27.23 -3.53 11.07
N GLU A 217 26.67 -3.31 9.89
CA GLU A 217 25.24 -3.06 9.72
C GLU A 217 24.38 -4.27 10.09
N ARG A 218 24.79 -5.49 9.70
CA ARG A 218 24.08 -6.71 10.11
C ARG A 218 24.03 -6.84 11.63
N ARG A 219 25.15 -6.59 12.31
CA ARG A 219 25.20 -6.58 13.77
C ARG A 219 24.28 -5.51 14.36
N ALA A 220 24.29 -4.30 13.80
CA ALA A 220 23.43 -3.21 14.24
C ALA A 220 21.93 -3.51 14.02
N LEU A 221 21.57 -4.26 12.97
CA LEU A 221 20.21 -4.72 12.73
C LEU A 221 19.79 -5.75 13.77
N VAL A 222 20.61 -6.77 14.03
CA VAL A 222 20.34 -7.78 15.08
C VAL A 222 20.18 -7.13 16.45
N ALA A 223 20.94 -6.08 16.75
CA ALA A 223 20.83 -5.33 18.01
C ALA A 223 19.48 -4.62 18.16
N LYS A 224 18.84 -4.22 17.05
CA LYS A 224 17.54 -3.54 17.02
C LYS A 224 16.34 -4.50 16.97
N MET A 225 16.58 -5.78 16.69
CA MET A 225 15.51 -6.79 16.62
C MET A 225 14.86 -7.00 17.99
N SER A 226 13.53 -7.18 17.99
CA SER A 226 12.80 -7.45 19.22
C SER A 226 13.20 -8.81 19.82
N ALA A 227 12.91 -9.01 21.10
CA ALA A 227 13.12 -10.32 21.72
C ALA A 227 12.25 -11.42 21.07
N MET A 228 11.11 -11.05 20.47
CA MET A 228 10.25 -11.96 19.72
C MET A 228 10.89 -12.36 18.39
N ASP A 229 11.48 -11.42 17.66
CA ASP A 229 12.15 -11.71 16.38
C ASP A 229 13.39 -12.60 16.56
N ARG A 230 13.98 -12.56 17.76
CA ARG A 230 15.13 -13.40 18.17
C ARG A 230 14.71 -14.68 18.90
N ALA A 231 13.41 -14.93 19.05
CA ALA A 231 12.93 -16.12 19.75
C ALA A 231 13.35 -17.38 18.97
N GLY A 232 14.10 -18.28 19.62
CA GLY A 232 14.67 -19.48 19.00
C GLY A 232 16.04 -19.30 18.35
N GLN A 233 16.61 -18.09 18.35
CA GLN A 233 17.92 -17.74 17.76
C GLN A 233 18.83 -17.03 18.78
N ARG A 234 18.67 -17.33 20.09
CA ARG A 234 19.34 -16.58 21.16
C ARG A 234 20.86 -16.74 21.13
N ALA A 235 21.34 -17.97 20.95
CA ALA A 235 22.78 -18.24 20.96
C ALA A 235 23.48 -17.56 19.76
N GLU A 236 22.87 -17.63 18.58
CA GLU A 236 23.32 -17.00 17.35
C GLU A 236 23.26 -15.47 17.48
N SER A 237 22.18 -14.94 18.06
CA SER A 237 22.06 -13.50 18.34
C SER A 237 23.14 -13.01 19.29
N ASP A 238 23.40 -13.71 20.39
CA ASP A 238 24.41 -13.31 21.37
C ASP A 238 25.82 -13.37 20.75
N ALA A 239 26.13 -14.43 20.01
CA ALA A 239 27.41 -14.55 19.31
C ALA A 239 27.61 -13.46 18.23
N CYS A 240 26.54 -13.09 17.51
CA CYS A 240 26.57 -11.95 16.59
C CYS A 240 26.87 -10.63 17.33
N LEU A 241 26.15 -10.35 18.42
CA LEU A 241 26.24 -9.09 19.17
C LEU A 241 27.55 -8.93 19.93
N LEU A 242 28.14 -10.03 20.41
CA LEU A 242 29.46 -10.06 21.02
C LEU A 242 30.61 -9.95 20.00
N GLY A 243 30.29 -9.86 18.70
CA GLY A 243 31.29 -9.73 17.63
C GLY A 243 32.06 -11.01 17.33
N GLN A 244 31.54 -12.17 17.73
CA GLN A 244 32.24 -13.45 17.61
C GLN A 244 32.13 -14.05 16.21
N SER A 245 31.01 -13.83 15.50
CA SER A 245 30.82 -14.32 14.13
C SER A 245 29.78 -13.52 13.37
N ASP A 246 30.13 -13.08 12.15
CA ASP A 246 29.20 -12.45 11.22
C ASP A 246 28.24 -13.47 10.57
N GLU A 247 28.64 -14.74 10.44
CA GLU A 247 27.76 -15.80 9.94
C GLU A 247 26.54 -15.99 10.85
N ASN A 248 26.71 -15.80 12.16
CA ASN A 248 25.60 -15.82 13.10
C ASN A 248 24.67 -14.62 12.91
N CYS A 249 25.21 -13.43 12.59
CA CYS A 249 24.37 -12.29 12.22
C CYS A 249 23.55 -12.59 10.96
N ILE A 250 24.18 -13.23 9.97
CA ILE A 250 23.52 -13.66 8.73
C ILE A 250 22.41 -14.67 9.03
N ALA A 251 22.67 -15.70 9.85
CA ALA A 251 21.69 -16.73 10.22
C ALA A 251 20.45 -16.14 10.92
N VAL A 252 20.65 -15.21 11.87
CA VAL A 252 19.56 -14.52 12.57
C VAL A 252 18.71 -13.71 11.59
N LEU A 253 19.34 -12.96 10.68
CA LEU A 253 18.64 -12.14 9.70
C LEU A 253 17.92 -12.96 8.62
N HIS A 254 18.39 -14.17 8.31
CA HIS A 254 17.68 -15.11 7.44
C HIS A 254 16.41 -15.67 8.09
N ALA A 255 16.47 -15.92 9.41
CA ALA A 255 15.31 -16.39 10.16
C ALA A 255 14.27 -15.31 10.44
N ALA A 256 14.60 -14.03 10.22
CA ALA A 256 13.65 -12.94 10.35
C ALA A 256 12.48 -13.11 9.38
N SER A 257 11.26 -13.02 9.90
CA SER A 257 10.01 -13.16 9.14
C SER A 257 9.88 -12.14 8.01
N TYR A 258 10.47 -10.96 8.20
CA TYR A 258 10.50 -9.90 7.22
C TYR A 258 11.77 -9.07 7.36
N LEU A 259 12.39 -8.74 6.22
CA LEU A 259 13.50 -7.81 6.12
C LEU A 259 13.16 -6.83 5.01
N GLU A 260 12.93 -5.57 5.37
CA GLU A 260 12.57 -4.54 4.41
C GLU A 260 13.77 -4.21 3.50
N PRO A 261 13.54 -4.02 2.18
CA PRO A 261 14.57 -3.47 1.30
C PRO A 261 15.13 -2.15 1.86
N PRO A 262 16.43 -1.84 1.66
CA PRO A 262 17.06 -0.65 2.23
C PRO A 262 16.40 0.67 1.86
N LEU A 263 15.82 0.74 0.66
CA LEU A 263 15.02 1.87 0.22
C LEU A 263 13.52 1.59 0.38
N SER A 264 12.85 2.59 0.92
CA SER A 264 11.45 2.61 1.29
C SER A 264 10.52 2.28 0.12
N VAL A 265 9.28 1.93 0.47
CA VAL A 265 8.20 1.82 -0.52
C VAL A 265 8.05 3.09 -1.36
N GLU A 266 8.25 4.28 -0.78
CA GLU A 266 8.19 5.56 -1.51
C GLU A 266 9.30 5.66 -2.58
N ALA A 267 10.54 5.28 -2.23
CA ALA A 267 11.66 5.25 -3.18
C ALA A 267 11.44 4.22 -4.30
N ARG A 268 10.96 3.02 -3.95
CA ARG A 268 10.53 2.00 -4.92
C ARG A 268 9.41 2.52 -5.82
N HIS A 269 8.47 3.28 -5.27
CA HIS A 269 7.39 3.85 -6.06
C HIS A 269 7.87 4.93 -7.05
N SER A 270 8.85 5.73 -6.63
CA SER A 270 9.54 6.66 -7.51
C SER A 270 10.28 5.96 -8.65
N PHE A 271 10.97 4.86 -8.37
CA PHE A 271 11.62 4.05 -9.40
C PHE A 271 10.62 3.47 -10.41
N ALA A 272 9.52 2.89 -9.95
CA ALA A 272 8.53 2.30 -10.84
C ALA A 272 7.86 3.36 -11.74
N ARG A 273 7.57 4.57 -11.24
CA ARG A 273 7.11 5.68 -12.10
C ARG A 273 8.15 6.03 -13.16
N ALA A 274 9.43 6.14 -12.79
CA ALA A 274 10.49 6.42 -13.76
C ALA A 274 10.53 5.34 -14.87
N ALA A 275 10.34 4.07 -14.51
CA ALA A 275 10.29 2.96 -15.45
C ALA A 275 9.09 3.07 -16.41
N LEU A 276 7.89 3.33 -15.87
CA LEU A 276 6.66 3.43 -16.66
C LEU A 276 6.70 4.64 -17.59
N LEU A 277 7.15 5.80 -17.11
CA LEU A 277 7.33 7.00 -17.91
C LEU A 277 8.35 6.81 -19.04
N ALA A 278 9.46 6.12 -18.78
CA ALA A 278 10.46 5.81 -19.81
C ALA A 278 9.90 4.87 -20.89
N GLY A 279 9.03 3.93 -20.51
CA GLY A 279 8.47 2.93 -21.42
C GLY A 279 7.21 3.35 -22.18
N GLY A 280 6.61 4.49 -21.82
CA GLY A 280 5.39 5.01 -22.43
C GLY A 280 4.13 4.17 -22.16
N ARG A 281 3.08 4.36 -22.98
CA ARG A 281 1.72 3.86 -22.73
C ARG A 281 1.60 2.36 -22.46
N GLY A 282 2.40 1.53 -23.13
CA GLY A 282 2.36 0.07 -22.95
C GLY A 282 3.29 -0.47 -21.86
N ALA A 283 3.95 0.39 -21.08
CA ALA A 283 4.96 -0.03 -20.11
C ALA A 283 4.37 -0.90 -18.98
N TYR A 284 3.22 -0.50 -18.44
CA TYR A 284 2.59 -1.22 -17.34
C TYR A 284 2.16 -2.63 -17.79
N GLY A 285 1.58 -2.76 -18.97
CA GLY A 285 1.28 -4.04 -19.60
C GLY A 285 2.44 -4.99 -19.72
N ARG A 286 3.60 -4.48 -20.15
CA ARG A 286 4.85 -5.27 -20.21
C ARG A 286 5.32 -5.68 -18.82
N LEU A 287 5.17 -4.80 -17.84
CA LEU A 287 5.53 -5.07 -16.44
C LEU A 287 4.71 -6.24 -15.86
N VAL A 288 3.37 -6.17 -15.99
CA VAL A 288 2.47 -7.20 -15.42
C VAL A 288 2.53 -8.52 -16.20
N ARG A 289 2.63 -8.49 -17.53
CA ARG A 289 2.75 -9.71 -18.36
C ARG A 289 4.09 -10.43 -18.21
N GLY A 290 5.10 -9.77 -17.67
CA GLY A 290 6.41 -10.38 -17.39
C GLY A 290 6.44 -11.32 -16.19
N ALA A 291 5.29 -11.82 -15.71
CA ALA A 291 5.19 -12.73 -14.58
C ALA A 291 6.15 -13.93 -14.73
N GLY A 292 6.75 -14.36 -13.61
CA GLY A 292 7.77 -15.41 -13.58
C GLY A 292 9.19 -14.97 -13.95
N ARG A 293 9.40 -13.74 -14.43
CA ARG A 293 10.73 -13.15 -14.59
C ARG A 293 11.16 -12.37 -13.34
N PRO A 294 12.47 -12.21 -13.08
CA PRO A 294 12.95 -11.33 -12.02
C PRO A 294 12.38 -9.91 -12.16
N VAL A 295 12.00 -9.29 -11.04
CA VAL A 295 11.33 -7.98 -11.00
C VAL A 295 12.18 -6.90 -11.71
N SER A 296 13.51 -6.96 -11.58
CA SER A 296 14.43 -6.05 -12.27
C SER A 296 14.29 -6.11 -13.80
N GLN A 297 14.20 -7.34 -14.36
CA GLN A 297 14.09 -7.57 -15.79
C GLN A 297 12.73 -7.12 -16.33
N ARG A 298 11.69 -7.24 -15.51
CA ARG A 298 10.36 -6.77 -15.86
C ARG A 298 10.33 -5.24 -15.94
N PHE A 299 10.98 -4.54 -15.02
CA PHE A 299 11.14 -3.08 -15.10
C PHE A 299 11.99 -2.65 -16.30
N ALA A 300 13.07 -3.37 -16.62
CA ALA A 300 13.86 -3.11 -17.82
C ALA A 300 13.03 -3.28 -19.11
N ALA A 301 12.26 -4.36 -19.20
CA ALA A 301 11.36 -4.62 -20.33
C ALA A 301 10.21 -3.59 -20.40
N ALA A 302 9.67 -3.17 -19.26
CA ALA A 302 8.66 -2.12 -19.17
C ALA A 302 9.24 -0.78 -19.66
N ALA A 303 10.43 -0.40 -19.21
CA ALA A 303 11.06 0.87 -19.59
C ALA A 303 11.68 0.89 -21.01
N GLY A 304 11.92 -0.28 -21.61
CA GLY A 304 12.58 -0.39 -22.92
C GLY A 304 14.09 -0.06 -22.89
N ILE A 305 14.71 -0.08 -21.70
CA ILE A 305 16.14 0.19 -21.50
C ILE A 305 16.73 -0.82 -20.49
N SER A 306 18.07 -0.92 -20.40
CA SER A 306 18.69 -1.82 -19.42
C SER A 306 18.36 -1.43 -17.99
N ALA A 307 18.27 -2.43 -17.09
CA ALA A 307 17.98 -2.20 -15.68
C ALA A 307 19.01 -1.25 -15.04
N ASP A 308 20.29 -1.40 -15.40
CA ASP A 308 21.38 -0.54 -14.93
C ASP A 308 21.20 0.91 -15.40
N SER A 309 20.86 1.12 -16.68
CA SER A 309 20.57 2.47 -17.19
C SER A 309 19.38 3.10 -16.47
N LEU A 310 18.34 2.30 -16.19
CA LEU A 310 17.13 2.78 -15.52
C LEU A 310 17.41 3.21 -14.08
N VAL A 311 18.09 2.39 -13.27
CA VAL A 311 18.43 2.76 -11.88
C VAL A 311 19.35 3.97 -11.81
N LEU A 312 20.31 4.09 -12.74
CA LEU A 312 21.22 5.24 -12.77
C LEU A 312 20.52 6.53 -13.20
N ARG A 313 19.58 6.46 -14.17
CA ARG A 313 18.74 7.61 -14.55
C ARG A 313 17.83 8.04 -13.41
N TRP A 314 17.18 7.08 -12.74
CA TRP A 314 16.35 7.36 -11.57
C TRP A 314 17.17 8.03 -10.45
N ARG A 315 18.33 7.47 -10.10
CA ARG A 315 19.25 8.07 -9.13
C ARG A 315 19.62 9.50 -9.51
N ALA A 316 20.01 9.73 -10.76
CA ALA A 316 20.38 11.06 -11.23
C ALA A 316 19.23 12.07 -11.08
N ALA A 317 17.99 11.65 -11.35
CA ALA A 317 16.81 12.49 -11.15
C ALA A 317 16.58 12.84 -9.67
N ILE A 318 16.76 11.89 -8.74
CA ILE A 318 16.66 12.16 -7.30
C ILE A 318 17.74 13.13 -6.84
N LEU A 319 18.99 12.95 -7.29
CA LEU A 319 20.10 13.84 -6.93
C LEU A 319 19.93 15.26 -7.51
N ALA A 320 19.35 15.37 -8.72
CA ALA A 320 19.02 16.66 -9.31
C ALA A 320 17.92 17.40 -8.52
N GLY A 321 17.00 16.66 -7.91
CA GLY A 321 15.94 17.18 -7.04
C GLY A 321 16.36 17.45 -5.59
N ARG A 322 17.67 17.49 -5.30
CA ARG A 322 18.19 17.77 -3.95
C ARG A 322 17.52 19.02 -3.34
N PRO A 323 17.11 18.98 -2.06
CA PRO A 323 16.58 20.16 -1.39
C PRO A 323 17.57 21.32 -1.49
N LYS A 324 17.08 22.50 -1.88
CA LYS A 324 17.91 23.71 -1.82
C LYS A 324 18.27 23.92 -0.35
N THR A 325 19.57 24.05 -0.06
CA THR A 325 20.03 24.44 1.27
C THR A 325 19.34 25.75 1.64
N VAL A 326 18.60 25.76 2.74
CA VAL A 326 18.07 27.00 3.29
C VAL A 326 19.29 27.80 3.74
N THR A 327 19.71 28.77 2.93
CA THR A 327 20.68 29.76 3.37
C THR A 327 19.99 30.57 4.44
N LEU A 328 20.23 30.21 5.71
CA LEU A 328 19.84 31.06 6.82
C LEU A 328 20.46 32.42 6.55
N ALA A 329 19.65 33.46 6.47
CA ALA A 329 20.18 34.82 6.51
C ALA A 329 21.07 34.90 7.74
N THR A 330 22.30 35.38 7.58
CA THR A 330 23.28 35.48 8.67
C THR A 330 22.69 36.18 9.89
N ALA A 331 21.80 37.16 9.67
CA ALA A 331 21.02 37.81 10.72
C ALA A 331 20.15 36.85 11.54
N SER A 332 19.43 35.92 10.90
CA SER A 332 18.61 34.90 11.59
C SER A 332 19.47 33.91 12.40
N GLY A 333 20.65 33.55 11.88
CA GLY A 333 21.62 32.72 12.60
C GLY A 333 22.13 33.42 13.87
N TRP A 334 22.53 34.69 13.76
CA TRP A 334 22.96 35.50 14.91
C TRP A 334 21.84 35.73 15.92
N MET A 335 20.60 35.92 15.45
CA MET A 335 19.45 36.12 16.32
C MET A 335 19.10 34.86 17.12
N ALA A 336 19.19 33.67 16.50
CA ALA A 336 19.03 32.40 17.20
C ALA A 336 20.15 32.18 18.23
N LEU A 337 21.40 32.49 17.89
CA LEU A 337 22.53 32.41 18.81
C LEU A 337 22.37 33.38 20.00
N GLY A 338 21.92 34.61 19.72
CA GLY A 338 21.65 35.62 20.73
C GLY A 338 20.56 35.18 21.71
N TRP A 339 19.47 34.59 21.21
CA TRP A 339 18.42 34.03 22.08
C TRP A 339 18.91 32.83 22.88
N ALA A 340 19.70 31.92 22.29
CA ALA A 340 20.27 30.79 23.01
C ALA A 340 21.18 31.25 24.17
N ILE A 341 21.99 32.29 23.93
CA ILE A 341 22.83 32.92 24.97
C ILE A 341 21.95 33.58 26.04
N ALA A 342 20.94 34.35 25.65
CA ALA A 342 20.04 35.01 26.59
C ALA A 342 19.30 33.99 27.49
N PHE A 343 18.74 32.93 26.92
CA PHE A 343 18.10 31.85 27.69
C PHE A 343 19.10 31.08 28.54
N GLY A 344 20.30 30.81 28.05
CA GLY A 344 21.38 30.19 28.83
C GLY A 344 21.78 31.03 30.05
N LEU A 345 21.91 32.34 29.88
CA LEU A 345 22.21 33.27 30.98
C LEU A 345 21.07 33.38 31.98
N VAL A 346 19.81 33.40 31.51
CA VAL A 346 18.63 33.39 32.40
C VAL A 346 18.56 32.07 33.17
N ALA A 347 18.80 30.93 32.53
CA ALA A 347 18.84 29.62 33.18
C ALA A 347 19.92 29.57 34.29
N LEU A 348 21.14 30.01 33.98
CA LEU A 348 22.25 30.11 34.95
C LEU A 348 21.99 31.09 36.10
N ARG A 349 21.19 32.13 35.86
CA ARG A 349 20.80 33.09 36.90
C ARG A 349 19.63 32.60 37.75
N SER A 350 18.77 31.74 37.19
CA SER A 350 17.58 31.16 37.86
C SER A 350 17.91 29.99 38.79
N THR A 351 19.10 29.39 38.70
CA THR A 351 19.58 28.32 39.61
C THR A 351 19.96 28.81 41.01
N ARG A 352 19.60 30.05 41.39
CA ARG A 352 19.76 30.58 42.76
C ARG A 352 18.64 30.19 43.74
N TRP A 353 17.74 29.30 43.34
CA TRP A 353 16.79 28.66 44.26
C TRP A 353 17.17 27.19 44.48
N ARG A 354 18.20 26.99 45.31
CA ARG A 354 18.35 25.82 46.17
C ARG A 354 18.87 26.30 47.51
#